data_AF-J9EAP7-F1
#
_entry.id   AF-J9EAP7-F1
#
_cell.length_a   1.000
_cell.length_b   1.000
_cell.length_c   1.000
_cell.angle_alpha   90.00
_cell.angle_beta   90.00
_cell.angle_gamma   90.00
#
_symmetry.space_group_name_H-M   'P 1'
#
loop_
_entity.id
_entity.type
_entity.pdbx_description
1 polymer ?
#
loop_
_entity_poly.entity_id
_entity_poly.type
_entity_poly.pdbx_seq_one_letter_code
_entity_poly.pdbx_strand_id
1 'polypeptide(L)'
;MPLDYSKWKTIEVSDDEDDTHPNIDTPSLFRWRHQARLERMAERKQEKEKLMEGKSIVEKRILEVQEKLKNSDLDDKERIKLELEIEEVKKQEEEYQRKEKELDEKEKNEPWNVDTIGHEAFSKSRINKITDKKIEPPKLSEEEESKRM
;
A
#
# COMPACT_ATOMS: atom_id res chain seq x y z
N MET A 1 4.56 17.09 27.00
CA MET A 1 3.71 16.82 25.83
C MET A 1 2.79 15.66 26.16
N PRO A 2 1.48 15.75 25.89
CA PRO A 2 0.61 14.58 25.92
C PRO A 2 1.09 13.52 24.92
N LEU A 3 0.92 12.25 25.24
CA LEU A 3 1.14 11.15 24.30
C LEU A 3 0.03 11.17 23.24
N ASP A 4 0.38 11.07 21.95
CA ASP A 4 -0.57 11.06 20.83
C ASP A 4 -0.65 9.67 20.17
N TYR A 5 -1.86 9.13 20.10
CA TYR A 5 -2.19 7.85 19.45
C TYR A 5 -3.10 8.04 18.22
N SER A 6 -3.27 9.28 17.73
CA SER A 6 -4.15 9.65 16.61
C SER A 6 -3.92 8.85 15.34
N LYS A 7 -2.70 8.33 15.14
CA LYS A 7 -2.34 7.45 14.02
C LYS A 7 -3.27 6.22 13.90
N TRP A 8 -3.76 5.68 15.01
CA TRP A 8 -4.64 4.50 15.05
C TRP A 8 -6.13 4.85 15.17
N LYS A 9 -6.52 6.10 14.94
CA LYS A 9 -7.92 6.54 15.07
C LYS A 9 -8.84 5.93 14.02
N THR A 10 -8.32 5.66 12.82
CA THR A 10 -9.11 5.20 11.68
C THR A 10 -8.63 3.81 11.26
N ILE A 11 -9.25 2.77 11.80
CA ILE A 11 -8.98 1.37 11.45
C ILE A 11 -10.28 0.76 10.91
N GLU A 12 -10.23 0.17 9.73
CA GLU A 12 -11.34 -0.57 9.11
C GLU A 12 -11.11 -2.06 9.29
N VAL A 13 -12.01 -2.71 10.02
CA VAL A 13 -12.05 -4.17 10.25
C VAL A 13 -13.30 -4.72 9.56
N SER A 14 -13.12 -5.57 8.54
CA SER A 14 -14.25 -6.04 7.72
C SER A 14 -15.20 -6.99 8.46
N ASP A 15 -14.67 -7.69 9.46
CA ASP A 15 -15.32 -8.69 10.32
C ASP A 15 -15.52 -8.18 11.75
N ASP A 16 -15.73 -6.87 11.91
CA ASP A 16 -16.02 -6.25 13.20
C ASP A 16 -17.36 -6.75 13.77
N GLU A 17 -17.28 -7.61 14.79
CA GLU A 17 -18.44 -8.21 15.47
C GLU A 17 -19.23 -7.22 16.33
N ASP A 18 -18.62 -6.07 16.70
CA ASP A 18 -19.29 -5.03 17.47
C ASP A 18 -20.15 -4.11 16.57
N ASP A 19 -19.87 -4.04 15.26
CA ASP A 19 -20.63 -3.25 14.28
C ASP A 19 -21.63 -4.13 13.50
N THR A 20 -22.66 -4.58 14.21
CA THR A 20 -23.72 -5.47 13.71
C THR A 20 -25.11 -4.85 13.91
N HIS A 21 -26.10 -5.37 13.18
CA HIS A 21 -27.49 -4.92 13.30
C HIS A 21 -28.43 -6.12 13.47
N PRO A 22 -29.43 -6.09 14.38
CA PRO A 22 -30.32 -7.23 14.65
C PRO A 22 -31.07 -7.79 13.44
N ASN A 23 -31.21 -6.99 12.38
CA ASN A 23 -31.92 -7.35 11.15
C ASN A 23 -31.00 -7.61 9.94
N ILE A 24 -29.68 -7.62 10.13
CA ILE A 24 -28.71 -7.88 9.05
C ILE A 24 -27.96 -9.17 9.38
N ASP A 25 -27.85 -10.06 8.41
CA ASP A 25 -27.08 -11.29 8.52
C ASP A 25 -25.57 -10.98 8.54
N THR A 26 -24.93 -11.22 9.68
CA THR A 26 -23.54 -10.82 9.92
C THR A 26 -22.52 -11.52 9.01
N PRO A 27 -22.63 -12.84 8.71
CA PRO A 27 -21.65 -13.50 7.83
C PRO A 27 -21.69 -12.98 6.39
N SER A 28 -22.87 -12.64 5.86
CA SER A 28 -22.98 -12.03 4.53
C SER A 28 -22.51 -10.59 4.52
N LEU A 29 -22.80 -9.81 5.59
CA LEU A 29 -22.30 -8.45 5.75
C LEU A 29 -20.77 -8.38 5.76
N PHE A 30 -20.09 -9.24 6.50
CA PHE A 30 -18.62 -9.24 6.58
C PHE A 30 -17.97 -9.58 5.23
N ARG A 31 -18.52 -10.54 4.51
CA ARG A 31 -18.07 -10.87 3.14
C ARG A 31 -18.26 -9.69 2.20
N TRP A 32 -19.40 -9.01 2.29
CA TRP A 32 -19.68 -7.84 1.46
C TRP A 32 -18.73 -6.67 1.78
N ARG A 33 -18.49 -6.39 3.07
CA ARG A 33 -17.49 -5.39 3.51
C ARG A 33 -16.10 -5.71 2.99
N HIS A 34 -15.67 -6.96 3.12
CA HIS A 34 -14.40 -7.43 2.60
C HIS A 34 -14.29 -7.24 1.07
N GLN A 35 -15.33 -7.60 0.33
CA GLN A 35 -15.37 -7.42 -1.13
C GLN A 35 -15.33 -5.94 -1.52
N ALA A 36 -16.16 -5.10 -0.90
CA ALA A 36 -16.19 -3.66 -1.16
C ALA A 36 -14.83 -3.00 -0.86
N ARG A 37 -14.11 -3.48 0.15
CA ARG A 37 -12.74 -3.05 0.45
C ARG A 37 -11.76 -3.43 -0.66
N LEU A 38 -11.80 -4.69 -1.12
CA LEU A 38 -10.95 -5.15 -2.22
C LEU A 38 -11.24 -4.39 -3.53
N GLU A 39 -12.51 -4.11 -3.82
CA GLU A 39 -12.91 -3.30 -4.98
C GLU A 39 -12.34 -1.88 -4.88
N ARG A 40 -12.49 -1.19 -3.73
CA ARG A 40 -11.88 0.14 -3.50
C ARG A 40 -10.36 0.13 -3.62
N MET A 41 -9.69 -0.92 -3.15
CA MET A 41 -8.23 -1.08 -3.31
C MET A 41 -7.84 -1.28 -4.79
N ALA A 42 -8.61 -2.08 -5.53
CA ALA A 42 -8.36 -2.36 -6.93
C ALA A 42 -8.59 -1.12 -7.81
N GLU A 43 -9.68 -0.38 -7.60
CA GLU A 43 -9.98 0.87 -8.31
C GLU A 43 -8.87 1.90 -8.12
N ARG A 44 -8.38 2.07 -6.89
CA ARG A 44 -7.28 3.00 -6.59
C ARG A 44 -5.96 2.56 -7.20
N LYS A 45 -5.67 1.26 -7.20
CA LYS A 45 -4.49 0.73 -7.89
C LYS A 45 -4.55 1.07 -9.39
N GLN A 46 -5.72 0.91 -10.01
CA GLN A 46 -5.93 1.28 -11.41
C GLN A 46 -5.81 2.79 -11.64
N GLU A 47 -6.34 3.63 -10.75
CA GLU A 47 -6.20 5.10 -10.82
C GLU A 47 -4.73 5.52 -10.75
N LYS A 48 -3.97 4.93 -9.82
CA LYS A 48 -2.53 5.18 -9.65
C LYS A 48 -1.72 4.75 -10.89
N GLU A 49 -2.05 3.59 -11.46
CA GLU A 49 -1.40 3.08 -12.66
C GLU A 49 -1.66 3.98 -13.87
N LYS A 50 -2.91 4.41 -14.09
CA LYS A 50 -3.27 5.36 -15.15
C LYS A 50 -2.57 6.71 -14.99
N LEU A 51 -2.47 7.20 -13.75
CA LEU A 51 -1.76 8.45 -13.46
C LEU A 51 -0.27 8.32 -13.75
N MET A 52 0.35 7.22 -13.34
CA MET A 52 1.76 6.93 -13.60
C MET A 52 2.06 6.81 -15.10
N GLU A 53 1.20 6.13 -15.85
CA GLU A 53 1.30 6.02 -17.31
C GLU A 53 1.19 7.40 -17.97
N GLY A 54 0.18 8.20 -17.59
CA GLY A 54 0.01 9.57 -18.08
C GLY A 54 1.22 10.46 -17.81
N LYS A 55 1.78 10.39 -16.60
CA LYS A 55 3.00 11.13 -16.20
C LYS A 55 4.20 10.71 -17.04
N SER A 56 4.40 9.41 -17.26
CA SER A 56 5.50 8.90 -18.09
C SER A 56 5.39 9.36 -19.54
N ILE A 57 4.17 9.44 -20.10
CA ILE A 57 3.95 9.95 -21.46
C ILE A 57 4.30 11.44 -21.55
N VAL A 58 3.84 12.24 -20.57
CA VAL A 58 4.14 13.69 -20.52
C VAL A 58 5.64 13.92 -20.37
N GLU A 59 6.31 13.19 -19.47
CA GLU A 59 7.76 13.30 -19.25
C GLU A 59 8.57 12.98 -20.51
N LYS A 60 8.20 11.91 -21.23
CA LYS A 60 8.80 11.58 -22.54
C LYS A 60 8.61 12.71 -23.54
N ARG A 61 7.40 13.30 -23.57
CA ARG A 61 7.10 14.40 -24.49
C ARG A 61 7.89 15.67 -24.16
N ILE A 62 8.09 15.98 -22.87
CA ILE A 62 8.98 17.08 -22.45
C ILE A 62 10.40 16.85 -22.98
N LEU A 63 10.94 15.64 -22.80
CA LEU A 63 12.29 15.30 -23.25
C LEU A 63 12.43 15.43 -24.77
N GLU A 64 11.47 14.90 -25.54
CA GLU A 64 11.47 14.99 -27.00
C GLU A 64 11.42 16.44 -27.50
N VAL A 65 10.58 17.28 -26.90
CA VAL A 65 10.43 18.69 -27.32
C VAL A 65 11.65 19.50 -26.89
N GLN A 66 12.23 19.23 -25.71
CA GLN A 66 13.50 19.84 -25.29
C GLN A 66 14.67 19.45 -26.20
N GLU A 67 14.73 18.19 -26.64
CA GLU A 67 15.77 17.74 -27.58
C GLU A 67 15.61 18.42 -28.94
N LYS A 68 14.37 18.54 -29.45
CA LYS A 68 14.09 19.31 -30.67
C LYS A 68 14.53 20.77 -30.52
N LEU A 69 14.25 21.42 -29.38
CA LEU A 69 14.62 22.82 -29.14
C LEU A 69 16.14 23.05 -29.09
N LYS A 70 16.93 22.03 -28.73
CA LYS A 70 18.40 22.10 -28.71
C LYS A 70 19.03 22.04 -30.10
N ASN A 71 18.30 21.57 -31.12
CA ASN A 71 18.80 21.52 -32.49
C ASN A 71 18.88 22.94 -33.07
N SER A 72 20.09 23.34 -33.48
CA SER A 72 20.39 24.72 -33.87
C SER A 72 19.84 25.15 -35.24
N ASP A 73 19.39 24.22 -36.08
CA ASP A 73 18.92 24.45 -37.47
C ASP A 73 17.44 24.87 -37.59
N LEU A 74 16.76 25.17 -36.50
CA LEU A 74 15.33 25.51 -36.50
C LEU A 74 15.05 26.96 -36.92
N ASP A 75 14.04 27.14 -37.78
CA ASP A 75 13.48 28.45 -38.16
C ASP A 75 12.83 29.15 -36.95
N ASP A 76 12.81 30.49 -36.95
CA ASP A 76 12.31 31.29 -35.83
C ASP A 76 10.84 30.98 -35.51
N LYS A 77 10.04 30.65 -36.53
CA LYS A 77 8.64 30.24 -36.36
C LYS A 77 8.49 28.86 -35.71
N GLU A 78 9.40 27.94 -36.02
CA GLU A 78 9.40 26.60 -35.45
C GLU A 78 9.84 26.60 -33.99
N ARG A 79 10.82 27.45 -33.64
CA ARG A 79 11.23 27.69 -32.25
C ARG A 79 10.08 28.21 -31.39
N ILE A 80 9.35 29.23 -31.86
CA ILE A 80 8.20 29.78 -31.14
C ILE A 80 7.11 28.72 -30.93
N LYS A 81 6.85 27.87 -31.93
CA LYS A 81 5.88 26.78 -31.83
C LYS A 81 6.29 25.73 -30.79
N LEU A 82 7.55 25.32 -30.79
CA LEU A 82 8.08 24.35 -29.82
C LEU A 82 8.09 24.91 -28.40
N GLU A 83 8.35 26.21 -28.23
CA GLU A 83 8.34 26.86 -26.92
C GLU A 83 6.92 26.95 -26.34
N LEU A 84 5.91 27.21 -27.18
CA LEU A 84 4.50 27.10 -26.81
C LEU A 84 4.10 25.65 -26.46
N GLU A 85 4.59 24.66 -27.20
CA GLU A 85 4.33 23.24 -26.89
C GLU A 85 4.97 22.83 -25.55
N ILE A 86 6.18 23.28 -25.24
CA ILE A 86 6.82 23.04 -23.93
C ILE A 86 5.97 23.65 -22.80
N GLU A 87 5.48 24.87 -22.98
CA GLU A 87 4.65 25.55 -21.98
C GLU A 87 3.33 24.81 -21.74
N GLU A 88 2.70 24.29 -22.81
CA GLU A 88 1.49 23.47 -22.69
C GLU A 88 1.77 22.14 -21.97
N VAL A 89 2.86 21.45 -22.34
CA VAL A 89 3.22 20.16 -21.73
C VAL A 89 3.64 20.33 -20.26
N LYS A 90 4.30 21.45 -19.89
CA LYS A 90 4.58 21.80 -18.49
C LYS A 90 3.31 22.02 -17.67
N LYS A 91 2.29 22.67 -18.24
CA LYS A 91 0.98 22.79 -17.56
C LYS A 91 0.32 21.43 -17.33
N GLN A 92 0.44 20.52 -18.30
CA GLN A 92 -0.02 19.15 -18.13
C GLN A 92 0.76 18.44 -17.00
N GLU A 93 2.08 18.60 -16.94
CA GLU A 93 2.91 18.05 -15.86
C GLU A 93 2.46 18.57 -14.48
N GLU A 94 2.26 19.88 -14.32
CA GLU A 94 1.76 20.47 -13.09
C GLU A 94 0.38 19.91 -12.69
N GLU A 95 -0.51 19.67 -13.66
CA GLU A 95 -1.80 19.03 -13.41
C GLU A 95 -1.64 17.59 -12.91
N TYR A 96 -0.73 16.81 -13.49
CA TYR A 96 -0.43 15.46 -13.01
C TYR A 96 0.21 15.46 -11.62
N GLN A 97 1.11 16.40 -11.33
CA GLN A 97 1.69 16.57 -9.99
C GLN A 97 0.63 16.97 -8.96
N ARG A 98 -0.37 17.77 -9.34
CA ARG A 98 -1.51 18.09 -8.46
C ARG A 98 -2.34 16.85 -8.16
N LYS A 99 -2.70 16.07 -9.20
CA LYS A 99 -3.43 14.80 -9.05
C LYS A 99 -2.67 13.78 -8.19
N GLU A 100 -1.34 13.73 -8.32
CA GLU A 100 -0.47 12.86 -7.50
C GLU A 100 -0.53 13.25 -6.02
N LYS A 101 -0.43 14.55 -5.71
CA LYS A 101 -0.58 15.04 -4.32
C LYS A 101 -1.96 14.74 -3.75
N GLU A 102 -3.01 14.94 -4.53
CA GLU A 102 -4.38 14.60 -4.12
C GLU A 102 -4.52 13.09 -3.86
N LEU A 103 -3.89 12.24 -4.67
CA LEU A 103 -3.89 10.79 -4.47
C LEU A 103 -3.10 10.40 -3.22
N ASP A 104 -1.93 11.00 -2.98
CA ASP A 104 -1.13 10.77 -1.77
C ASP A 104 -1.86 11.21 -0.50
N GLU A 105 -2.60 12.32 -0.56
CA GLU A 105 -3.45 12.77 0.55
C GLU A 105 -4.60 11.80 0.80
N LYS A 106 -5.23 11.26 -0.26
CA LYS A 106 -6.24 10.20 -0.14
C LYS A 106 -5.65 8.92 0.46
N GLU A 107 -4.44 8.52 0.07
CA GLU A 107 -3.73 7.35 0.64
C GLU A 107 -3.40 7.56 2.12
N LYS A 108 -2.97 8.77 2.52
CA LYS A 108 -2.70 9.10 3.93
C LYS A 108 -3.95 9.11 4.81
N ASN A 109 -5.08 9.53 4.26
CA ASN A 109 -6.36 9.57 4.96
C ASN A 109 -7.10 8.23 4.95
N GLU A 110 -6.53 7.21 4.29
CA GLU A 110 -7.14 5.91 4.18
C GLU A 110 -7.21 5.21 5.55
N PRO A 111 -8.32 4.50 5.85
CA PRO A 111 -8.37 3.63 7.01
C PRO A 111 -7.27 2.56 6.96
N TRP A 112 -6.65 2.35 8.12
CA TRP A 112 -5.78 1.20 8.35
C TRP A 112 -6.58 -0.10 8.26
N ASN A 113 -6.04 -1.10 7.57
CA ASN A 113 -6.62 -2.43 7.46
C ASN A 113 -5.51 -3.48 7.52
N VAL A 114 -5.87 -4.76 7.46
CA VAL A 114 -4.91 -5.88 7.54
C VAL A 114 -3.78 -5.81 6.51
N ASP A 115 -4.03 -5.22 5.34
CA ASP A 115 -3.05 -5.10 4.25
C ASP A 115 -2.20 -3.83 4.35
N THR A 116 -2.66 -2.79 5.06
CA THR A 116 -1.95 -1.52 5.20
C THR A 116 -1.18 -1.39 6.51
N ILE A 117 -1.65 -2.02 7.60
CA ILE A 117 -1.00 -1.94 8.93
C ILE A 117 0.38 -2.58 8.94
N GLY A 118 0.56 -3.66 8.18
CA GLY A 118 1.83 -4.38 8.12
C GLY A 118 1.81 -5.51 7.12
N HIS A 119 2.98 -6.12 6.94
CA HIS A 119 3.16 -7.31 6.12
C HIS A 119 3.79 -8.43 6.95
N GLU A 120 3.60 -9.67 6.52
CA GLU A 120 4.27 -10.81 7.14
C GLU A 120 5.79 -10.68 6.95
N ALA A 121 6.53 -10.50 8.06
CA ALA A 121 7.99 -10.41 8.03
C ALA A 121 8.67 -11.77 8.24
N PHE A 122 8.04 -12.63 9.05
CA PHE A 122 8.59 -13.94 9.42
C PHE A 122 7.47 -14.95 9.66
N SER A 123 7.55 -16.09 8.98
CA SER A 123 6.62 -17.22 9.12
C SER A 123 7.38 -18.50 9.43
N LYS A 124 7.16 -19.09 10.59
CA LYS A 124 7.79 -20.37 10.96
C LYS A 124 6.80 -21.24 11.72
N SER A 125 6.45 -22.38 11.13
CA SER A 125 5.68 -23.42 11.79
C SER A 125 6.59 -24.53 12.30
N ARG A 126 6.24 -25.11 13.46
CA ARG A 126 6.88 -26.31 14.01
C ARG A 126 5.79 -27.25 14.49
N ILE A 127 5.66 -28.40 13.84
CA ILE A 127 4.78 -29.47 14.29
C ILE A 127 5.57 -30.36 15.24
N ASN A 128 5.13 -30.47 16.49
CA ASN A 128 5.71 -31.41 17.44
C ASN A 128 5.20 -32.83 17.13
N LYS A 129 5.83 -33.48 16.15
CA LYS A 129 5.52 -34.88 15.82
C LYS A 129 5.94 -35.76 16.98
N ILE A 130 4.99 -36.55 17.51
CA ILE A 130 5.29 -37.58 18.51
C ILE A 130 6.24 -38.57 17.83
N THR A 131 7.44 -38.73 18.39
CA THR A 131 8.41 -39.74 17.94
C THR A 131 8.25 -40.99 18.79
N ASP A 132 8.37 -42.18 18.19
CA ASP A 132 8.40 -43.47 18.93
C ASP A 132 9.62 -43.61 19.87
N LYS A 133 10.54 -42.65 19.83
CA LYS A 133 11.62 -42.52 20.81
C LYS A 133 11.00 -42.21 22.17
N LYS A 134 11.05 -43.18 23.08
CA LYS A 134 10.85 -42.93 24.52
C LYS A 134 11.74 -41.76 24.91
N ILE A 135 11.14 -40.77 25.57
CA ILE A 135 11.89 -39.71 26.24
C ILE A 135 12.76 -40.44 27.26
N GLU A 136 14.07 -40.56 26.99
CA GLU A 136 14.99 -40.97 28.04
C GLU A 136 14.84 -39.93 29.15
N PRO A 137 14.56 -40.35 30.39
CA PRO A 137 14.50 -39.39 31.48
C PRO A 137 15.81 -38.58 31.44
N PRO A 138 15.76 -37.25 31.62
CA PRO A 138 16.99 -36.49 31.78
C PRO A 138 17.82 -37.20 32.84
N LYS A 139 19.09 -37.48 32.55
CA LYS A 139 20.01 -38.04 33.54
C LYS A 139 20.11 -37.01 34.67
N LEU A 140 19.23 -37.12 35.66
CA LEU A 140 19.33 -36.33 36.88
C LEU A 140 20.64 -36.71 37.55
N SER A 141 21.34 -35.72 38.06
CA SER A 141 22.37 -35.95 39.08
C SER A 141 21.72 -36.59 40.30
N GLU A 142 22.41 -37.48 41.02
CA GLU A 142 21.92 -38.06 42.29
C GLU A 142 21.44 -36.97 43.27
N GLU A 143 22.03 -35.78 43.18
CA GLU A 143 21.65 -34.59 43.96
C GLU A 143 20.22 -34.11 43.66
N GLU A 144 19.76 -34.16 42.41
CA GLU A 144 18.42 -33.70 42.02
C GLU A 144 17.33 -34.74 42.36
N GLU A 145 17.67 -36.03 42.42
CA GLU A 145 16.75 -37.10 42.83
C GLU A 145 16.49 -37.07 44.33
N SER A 146 17.53 -36.82 45.13
CA SER A 146 17.42 -36.68 46.59
C SER A 146 16.50 -35.52 47.03
N LYS A 147 16.35 -34.51 46.18
CA LYS A 147 15.55 -33.30 46.44
C LYS A 147 14.09 -33.43 46.02
N ARG A 148 13.75 -34.49 45.27
CA ARG A 148 12.39 -34.79 44.80
C ARG A 148 11.68 -35.89 45.60
N MET A 149 12.41 -36.62 46.46
CA MET A 149 11.80 -37.45 47.53
C MET A 149 11.41 -36.58 48.71
#